data_AF-A0A662E3N1-F1
#
_entry.id   AF-A0A662E3N1-F1
#
_cell.length_a   1.000
_cell.length_b   1.000
_cell.length_c   1.000
_cell.angle_alpha   90.00
_cell.angle_beta   90.00
_cell.angle_gamma   90.00
#
_symmetry.space_group_name_H-M   'P 1'
#
loop_
_entity.id
_entity.type
_entity.pdbx_description
1 polymer ?
#
loop_
_entity_poly.entity_id
_entity_poly.type
_entity_poly.pdbx_seq_one_letter_code
_entity_poly.pdbx_strand_id
1 'polypeptide(L)'
;MTDTKETIDEDATLTRYLVVSQVRALIEASHDKTAAIKIVAGRIHLGRGNRSRRYSERTLWRWFADWQALGIQGLAQTNRQPRDSGLPSKFLALVEEQKEMSPEISIPELIRVARASGIIGEKEPIDRTTVWRYCRRKNLSTLRRQSSKRDRQRPWRYPRRMQCVLADGKHFRAGSTRAKRVTIIYLDNATRFILGAVVGTAESAALALRGLRKVILRWGLMSCLYVDLGFDNNDMARAAAALDFAFILGTKAYPEGRGALERLNRTIDEQLLCGWPNNPAIDPDLLALERRVEHWAHEQYNHTPHEGLGMDTPADRFHRDSRALRIPQSQTIVDEAFVTSFTRKVTNHNCVSIGAVWWEIPLGHRGETMNIFRNMISGQLSVLHKGLRASIKPTDLTRNAFERAKAPKTNKPSASKPRTTAADIAWDRDNPPLVDDDGNYYDAG
;
A
#
# COMPACT_ATOMS: atom_id res chain seq x y z
N MET A 1 17.14 -52.12 6.45
CA MET A 1 18.36 -51.67 7.14
C MET A 1 19.36 -51.25 6.08
N THR A 2 19.25 -50.01 5.61
CA THR A 2 20.19 -49.42 4.64
C THR A 2 21.25 -48.68 5.44
N ASP A 3 22.43 -49.29 5.48
CA ASP A 3 23.65 -48.77 6.09
C ASP A 3 24.03 -47.45 5.40
N THR A 4 23.63 -46.33 6.00
CA THR A 4 23.97 -45.00 5.49
C THR A 4 25.39 -44.73 5.96
N LYS A 5 26.39 -45.16 5.17
CA LYS A 5 27.79 -44.80 5.39
C LYS A 5 27.86 -43.27 5.51
N GLU A 6 28.05 -42.78 6.72
CA GLU A 6 28.36 -41.38 7.00
C GLU A 6 29.56 -41.01 6.13
N THR A 7 29.36 -40.16 5.13
CA THR A 7 30.45 -39.63 4.32
C THR A 7 31.29 -38.71 5.19
N ILE A 8 32.32 -39.30 5.81
CA ILE A 8 33.35 -38.56 6.53
C ILE A 8 33.96 -37.57 5.53
N ASP A 9 33.91 -36.28 5.85
CA ASP A 9 34.62 -35.25 5.11
C ASP A 9 36.13 -35.43 5.37
N GLU A 10 36.76 -36.28 4.56
CA GLU A 10 38.18 -36.65 4.66
C GLU A 10 39.09 -35.41 4.61
N ASP A 11 38.73 -34.43 3.77
CA ASP A 11 39.48 -33.18 3.59
C ASP A 11 39.42 -32.29 4.84
N ALA A 12 38.25 -32.14 5.46
CA ALA A 12 38.13 -31.42 6.72
C ALA A 12 38.83 -32.15 7.88
N THR A 13 38.78 -33.48 7.87
CA THR A 13 39.44 -34.33 8.88
C THR A 13 40.96 -34.16 8.82
N LEU A 14 41.53 -34.20 7.61
CA LEU A 14 42.96 -33.98 7.40
C LEU A 14 43.39 -32.57 7.79
N THR A 15 42.58 -31.55 7.48
CA THR A 15 42.86 -30.16 7.90
C THR A 15 42.93 -30.02 9.42
N ARG A 16 42.02 -30.67 10.16
CA ARG A 16 42.05 -30.69 11.63
C ARG A 16 43.27 -31.44 12.15
N TYR A 17 43.64 -32.56 11.51
CA TYR A 17 44.81 -33.33 11.88
C TYR A 17 46.11 -32.54 11.72
N LEU A 18 46.26 -31.74 10.66
CA LEU A 18 47.43 -30.87 10.48
C LEU A 18 47.58 -29.84 11.61
N VAL A 19 46.47 -29.30 12.12
CA VAL A 19 46.48 -28.37 13.26
C VAL A 19 46.83 -29.11 14.56
N VAL A 20 46.24 -30.29 14.79
CA VAL A 20 46.56 -31.16 15.94
C VAL A 20 48.03 -31.60 15.92
N SER A 21 48.59 -31.85 14.73
CA SER A 21 49.98 -32.26 14.55
C SER A 21 50.97 -31.17 15.00
N GLN A 22 50.62 -29.89 14.85
CA GLN A 22 51.42 -28.80 15.41
C GLN A 22 51.41 -28.80 16.95
N VAL A 23 50.28 -29.14 17.58
CA VAL A 23 50.21 -29.28 19.04
C VAL A 23 51.10 -30.43 19.49
N ARG A 24 51.04 -31.58 18.78
CA ARG A 24 51.90 -32.73 19.05
C ARG A 24 53.39 -32.38 18.96
N ALA A 25 53.80 -31.71 17.88
CA ALA A 25 55.19 -31.33 17.66
C ALA A 25 55.74 -30.45 18.81
N LEU A 26 54.93 -29.55 19.37
CA LEU A 26 55.33 -28.74 20.51
C LEU A 26 55.44 -29.54 21.82
N ILE A 27 54.57 -30.53 22.02
CA ILE A 27 54.66 -31.43 23.18
C ILE A 27 55.92 -32.28 23.11
N GLU A 28 56.27 -32.81 21.93
CA GLU A 28 57.54 -33.53 21.71
C GLU A 28 58.75 -32.62 21.95
N ALA A 29 58.64 -31.33 21.63
CA ALA A 29 59.62 -30.30 21.96
C ALA A 29 59.62 -29.89 23.46
N SER A 30 59.07 -30.72 24.34
CA SER A 30 59.01 -30.52 25.80
C SER A 30 58.20 -29.32 26.29
N HIS A 31 57.29 -28.78 25.47
CA HIS A 31 56.29 -27.82 25.96
C HIS A 31 55.19 -28.54 26.73
N ASP A 32 54.71 -27.93 27.82
CA ASP A 32 53.50 -28.41 28.47
C ASP A 32 52.28 -28.32 27.52
N LYS A 33 51.28 -29.19 27.75
CA LYS A 33 50.10 -29.33 26.88
C LYS A 33 49.32 -28.01 26.75
N THR A 34 49.26 -27.21 27.81
CA THR A 34 48.53 -25.95 27.86
C THR A 34 49.24 -24.88 27.03
N ALA A 35 50.56 -24.77 27.18
CA ALA A 35 51.42 -23.88 26.42
C ALA A 35 51.39 -24.23 24.92
N ALA A 36 51.49 -25.52 24.57
CA ALA A 36 51.40 -26.00 23.20
C ALA A 36 50.08 -25.58 22.53
N ILE A 37 48.95 -25.75 23.22
CA ILE A 37 47.63 -25.36 22.70
C ILE A 37 47.50 -23.84 22.56
N LYS A 38 47.99 -23.06 23.53
CA LYS A 38 47.97 -21.59 23.47
C LYS A 38 48.80 -21.05 22.31
N ILE A 39 49.99 -21.62 22.07
CA ILE A 39 50.86 -21.27 20.94
C ILE A 39 50.15 -21.56 19.61
N VAL A 40 49.55 -22.75 19.46
CA VAL A 40 48.87 -23.13 18.21
C VAL A 40 47.59 -22.33 17.99
N ALA A 41 46.86 -21.95 19.04
CA ALA A 41 45.70 -21.07 18.95
C ALA A 41 46.07 -19.67 18.45
N GLY A 42 47.27 -19.18 18.79
CA GLY A 42 47.80 -17.90 18.33
C GLY A 42 48.19 -17.88 16.83
N ARG A 43 48.35 -19.05 16.20
CA ARG A 43 48.78 -19.16 14.79
C ARG A 43 47.61 -19.05 13.82
N ILE A 44 47.94 -18.60 12.62
CA ILE A 44 47.06 -18.65 11.45
C ILE A 44 47.28 -19.98 10.74
N HIS A 45 46.22 -20.75 10.54
CA HIS A 45 46.24 -22.04 9.88
C HIS A 45 45.69 -21.91 8.46
N LEU A 46 46.41 -22.46 7.48
CA LEU A 46 45.98 -22.52 6.09
C LEU A 46 45.11 -23.75 5.89
N GLY A 47 43.84 -23.56 5.53
CA GLY A 47 42.98 -24.63 5.03
C GLY A 47 43.11 -24.79 3.51
N ARG A 48 42.57 -25.90 2.96
CA ARG A 48 42.39 -26.03 1.50
C ARG A 48 41.50 -24.90 0.96
N GLY A 49 41.87 -24.34 -0.20
CA GLY A 49 41.21 -23.20 -0.82
C GLY A 49 41.73 -21.81 -0.40
N ASN A 50 42.95 -21.74 0.15
CA ASN A 50 43.63 -20.49 0.54
C ASN A 50 42.88 -19.65 1.61
N ARG A 51 42.02 -20.30 2.41
CA ARG A 51 41.30 -19.66 3.51
C ARG A 51 42.11 -19.80 4.79
N SER A 52 42.62 -18.68 5.28
CA SER A 52 43.26 -18.60 6.59
C SER A 52 42.23 -18.66 7.71
N ARG A 53 42.46 -19.48 8.73
CA ARG A 53 41.59 -19.60 9.92
C ARG A 53 42.43 -19.63 11.19
N ARG A 54 41.90 -19.02 12.26
CA ARG A 54 42.38 -19.25 13.63
C ARG A 54 41.36 -20.11 14.36
N TYR A 55 41.85 -20.98 15.24
CA TYR A 55 41.01 -21.84 16.07
C TYR A 55 41.22 -21.46 17.53
N SER A 56 40.13 -21.43 18.31
CA SER A 56 40.21 -21.12 19.74
C SER A 56 40.90 -22.25 20.51
N GLU A 57 41.51 -21.93 21.65
CA GLU A 57 42.10 -22.92 22.56
C GLU A 57 41.09 -24.04 22.91
N ARG A 58 39.83 -23.68 23.19
CA ARG A 58 38.75 -24.65 23.44
C ARG A 58 38.54 -25.64 22.29
N THR A 59 38.71 -25.20 21.05
CA THR A 59 38.57 -26.06 19.86
C THR A 59 39.74 -27.02 19.75
N LEU A 60 40.97 -26.54 20.00
CA LEU A 60 42.18 -27.34 19.97
C LEU A 60 42.23 -28.36 21.10
N TRP A 61 41.81 -27.99 22.31
CA TRP A 61 41.66 -28.92 23.43
C TRP A 61 40.73 -30.08 23.08
N ARG A 62 39.56 -29.77 22.50
CA ARG A 62 38.61 -30.78 22.07
C ARG A 62 39.20 -31.68 20.98
N TRP A 63 39.72 -31.11 19.89
CA TRP A 63 40.30 -31.91 18.80
C TRP A 63 41.48 -32.77 19.24
N PHE A 64 42.35 -32.25 20.11
CA PHE A 64 43.47 -33.01 20.63
C PHE A 64 42.99 -34.19 21.50
N ALA A 65 41.99 -33.98 22.37
CA ALA A 65 41.39 -35.05 23.15
C ALA A 65 40.69 -36.11 22.27
N ASP A 66 39.90 -35.66 21.29
CA ASP A 66 39.21 -36.55 20.34
C ASP A 66 40.22 -37.40 19.54
N TRP A 67 41.34 -36.79 19.13
CA TRP A 67 42.44 -37.49 18.45
C TRP A 67 43.18 -38.46 19.37
N GLN A 68 43.44 -38.10 20.63
CA GLN A 68 44.08 -39.01 21.60
C GLN A 68 43.22 -40.26 21.87
N ALA A 69 41.89 -40.11 21.86
CA ALA A 69 40.97 -41.20 22.14
C ALA A 69 40.69 -42.09 20.91
N LEU A 70 40.52 -41.49 19.73
CA LEU A 70 39.98 -42.17 18.54
C LEU A 70 40.86 -42.00 17.28
N GLY A 71 42.08 -41.49 17.42
CA GLY A 71 42.99 -41.25 16.32
C GLY A 71 42.42 -40.25 15.29
N ILE A 72 42.77 -40.43 14.01
CA ILE A 72 42.30 -39.53 12.95
C ILE A 72 40.77 -39.55 12.78
N GLN A 73 40.12 -40.66 13.12
CA GLN A 73 38.66 -40.80 13.04
C GLN A 73 37.94 -39.90 14.04
N GLY A 74 38.53 -39.65 15.22
CA GLY A 74 38.00 -38.70 16.20
C GLY A 74 37.96 -37.25 15.70
N LEU A 75 38.72 -36.92 14.65
CA LEU A 75 38.73 -35.60 14.05
C LEU A 75 37.69 -35.41 12.95
N ALA A 76 37.00 -36.48 12.55
CA ALA A 76 35.92 -36.41 11.58
C ALA A 76 34.84 -35.43 12.05
N GLN A 77 34.22 -34.70 11.11
CA GLN A 77 33.03 -33.93 11.47
C GLN A 77 31.90 -34.92 11.77
N THR A 78 31.53 -35.09 13.04
CA THR A 78 30.25 -35.73 13.35
C THR A 78 29.18 -34.85 12.74
N ASN A 79 28.50 -35.34 11.70
CA ASN A 79 27.32 -34.68 11.17
C ASN A 79 26.31 -34.63 12.29
N ARG A 80 26.18 -33.47 12.94
CA ARG A 80 25.12 -33.26 13.91
C ARG A 80 23.83 -33.53 13.17
N GLN A 81 23.05 -34.51 13.65
CA GLN A 81 21.71 -34.71 13.13
C GLN A 81 21.00 -33.36 13.09
N PRO A 82 20.37 -33.01 11.95
CA PRO A 82 19.73 -31.73 11.81
C PRO A 82 18.72 -31.60 12.94
N ARG A 83 18.95 -30.65 13.85
CA ARG A 83 17.97 -30.32 14.87
C ARG A 83 16.65 -30.04 14.18
N ASP A 84 15.59 -30.62 14.71
CA ASP A 84 14.26 -30.31 14.26
C ASP A 84 14.07 -28.79 14.35
N SER A 85 13.37 -28.22 13.39
CA SER A 85 13.18 -26.77 13.31
C SER A 85 12.46 -26.19 14.53
N GLY A 86 11.81 -27.04 15.32
CA GLY A 86 10.91 -26.64 16.41
C GLY A 86 9.64 -25.96 15.89
N LEU A 87 9.40 -26.01 14.58
CA LEU A 87 8.22 -25.44 13.93
C LEU A 87 7.08 -26.48 13.91
N PRO A 88 5.82 -26.06 14.09
CA PRO A 88 4.68 -26.97 14.02
C PRO A 88 4.61 -27.70 12.66
N SER A 89 4.35 -29.01 12.67
CA SER A 89 4.29 -29.83 11.45
C SER A 89 3.24 -29.33 10.45
N LYS A 90 2.08 -28.89 10.93
CA LYS A 90 1.03 -28.26 10.11
C LYS A 90 1.52 -26.99 9.39
N PHE A 91 2.36 -26.19 10.05
CA PHE A 91 2.95 -24.99 9.45
C PHE A 91 3.99 -25.35 8.38
N LEU A 92 4.81 -26.38 8.61
CA LEU A 92 5.77 -26.86 7.62
C LEU A 92 5.08 -27.38 6.34
N ALA A 93 3.96 -28.10 6.50
CA ALA A 93 3.16 -28.56 5.37
C ALA A 93 2.61 -27.39 4.54
N LEU A 94 2.06 -26.36 5.19
CA LEU A 94 1.62 -25.13 4.53
C LEU A 94 2.77 -24.44 3.78
N VAL A 95 3.95 -24.35 4.40
CA VAL A 95 5.12 -23.72 3.77
C VAL A 95 5.53 -24.43 2.48
N GLU A 96 5.52 -25.77 2.48
CA GLU A 96 5.81 -26.58 1.30
C GLU A 96 4.77 -26.36 0.20
N GLU A 97 3.48 -26.52 0.52
CA GLU A 97 2.35 -26.35 -0.41
C GLU A 97 2.34 -24.95 -1.05
N GLN A 98 2.45 -23.90 -0.25
CA GLN A 98 2.42 -22.53 -0.75
C GLN A 98 3.64 -22.20 -1.60
N LYS A 99 4.81 -22.78 -1.30
CA LYS A 99 6.03 -22.60 -2.09
C LYS A 99 6.01 -23.36 -3.41
N GLU A 100 5.29 -24.47 -3.47
CA GLU A 100 5.04 -25.20 -4.70
C GLU A 100 4.09 -24.42 -5.61
N MET A 101 3.00 -23.87 -5.05
CA MET A 101 2.03 -23.07 -5.80
C MET A 101 2.56 -21.70 -6.24
N SER A 102 3.30 -21.00 -5.38
CA SER A 102 3.87 -19.68 -5.63
C SER A 102 5.33 -19.63 -5.11
N PRO A 103 6.32 -20.03 -5.94
CA PRO A 103 7.72 -20.05 -5.54
C PRO A 103 8.27 -18.70 -5.04
N GLU A 104 7.68 -17.60 -5.49
CA GLU A 104 8.03 -16.22 -5.15
C GLU A 104 7.44 -15.70 -3.83
N ILE A 105 6.49 -16.42 -3.20
CA ILE A 105 5.86 -15.95 -1.96
C ILE A 105 6.91 -15.67 -0.87
N SER A 106 6.78 -14.55 -0.16
CA SER A 106 7.77 -14.18 0.84
C SER A 106 7.58 -14.99 2.13
N ILE A 107 8.67 -15.27 2.86
CA ILE A 107 8.58 -15.95 4.17
C ILE A 107 7.71 -15.17 5.18
N PRO A 108 7.81 -13.83 5.29
CA PRO A 108 6.87 -13.07 6.10
C PRO A 108 5.41 -13.27 5.71
N GLU A 109 5.11 -13.40 4.41
CA GLU A 109 3.76 -13.65 3.92
C GLU A 109 3.27 -15.05 4.32
N LEU A 110 4.12 -16.08 4.21
CA LEU A 110 3.78 -17.42 4.69
C LEU A 110 3.40 -17.46 6.18
N ILE A 111 4.13 -16.71 7.00
CA ILE A 111 3.81 -16.58 8.44
C ILE A 111 2.48 -15.86 8.63
N ARG A 112 2.17 -14.82 7.84
CA ARG A 112 0.87 -14.14 7.89
C ARG A 112 -0.28 -15.05 7.47
N VAL A 113 -0.15 -15.77 6.38
CA VAL A 113 -1.13 -16.76 5.92
C VAL A 113 -1.36 -17.82 7.00
N ALA A 114 -0.30 -18.35 7.61
CA ALA A 114 -0.43 -19.34 8.67
C ALA A 114 -1.17 -18.81 9.91
N ARG A 115 -0.95 -17.54 10.29
CA ARG A 115 -1.71 -16.88 11.38
C ARG A 115 -3.17 -16.67 11.01
N ALA A 116 -3.42 -16.13 9.82
CA ALA A 116 -4.78 -15.88 9.34
C ALA A 116 -5.60 -17.17 9.23
N SER A 117 -4.96 -18.28 8.87
CA SER A 117 -5.57 -19.61 8.80
C SER A 117 -5.64 -20.35 10.15
N GLY A 118 -5.17 -19.74 11.25
CA GLY A 118 -5.17 -20.35 12.58
C GLY A 118 -4.22 -21.55 12.76
N ILE A 119 -3.27 -21.74 11.84
CA ILE A 119 -2.29 -22.85 11.89
C ILE A 119 -1.22 -22.59 12.96
N ILE A 120 -0.90 -21.32 13.18
CA ILE A 120 -0.02 -20.85 14.26
C ILE A 120 -0.76 -19.80 15.08
N GLY A 121 -0.49 -19.73 16.38
CA GLY A 121 -1.12 -18.74 17.25
C GLY A 121 -0.75 -17.30 16.85
N GLU A 122 -1.66 -16.35 17.07
CA GLU A 122 -1.45 -14.94 16.72
C GLU A 122 -0.18 -14.36 17.38
N LYS A 123 0.06 -14.75 18.64
CA LYS A 123 1.23 -14.35 19.45
C LYS A 123 2.35 -15.39 19.47
N GLU A 124 2.21 -16.48 18.73
CA GLU A 124 3.23 -17.53 18.71
C GLU A 124 4.52 -17.01 18.03
N PRO A 125 5.68 -17.06 18.71
CA PRO A 125 6.91 -16.51 18.19
C PRO A 125 7.52 -17.45 17.14
N ILE A 126 7.31 -17.12 15.87
CA ILE A 126 7.95 -17.80 14.74
C ILE A 126 9.12 -16.96 14.22
N ASP A 127 10.34 -17.46 14.40
CA ASP A 127 11.54 -16.82 13.88
C ASP A 127 11.67 -17.01 12.36
N ARG A 128 11.67 -15.90 11.62
CA ARG A 128 11.80 -15.87 10.16
C ARG A 128 13.06 -16.59 9.66
N THR A 129 14.17 -16.48 10.38
CA THR A 129 15.44 -17.14 10.02
C THR A 129 15.32 -18.65 10.14
N THR A 130 14.58 -19.15 11.12
CA THR A 130 14.29 -20.59 11.27
C THR A 130 13.48 -21.13 10.09
N VAL A 131 12.43 -20.42 9.68
CA VAL A 131 11.65 -20.78 8.47
C VAL A 131 12.52 -20.74 7.21
N TRP A 132 13.36 -19.70 7.06
CA TRP A 132 14.29 -19.61 5.94
C TRP A 132 15.28 -20.78 5.89
N ARG A 133 15.85 -21.18 7.04
CA ARG A 133 16.72 -22.35 7.14
C ARG A 133 15.98 -23.64 6.77
N TYR A 134 14.71 -23.76 7.15
CA TYR A 134 13.86 -24.87 6.74
C TYR A 134 13.70 -24.92 5.22
N CYS A 135 13.27 -23.81 4.59
CA CYS A 135 13.14 -23.72 3.13
C CYS A 135 14.44 -24.13 2.42
N ARG A 136 15.60 -23.62 2.90
CA ARG A 136 16.90 -23.99 2.33
C ARG A 136 17.25 -25.46 2.46
N ARG A 137 16.93 -26.11 3.59
CA ARG A 137 17.17 -27.55 3.77
C ARG A 137 16.30 -28.39 2.83
N LYS A 138 15.07 -27.94 2.57
CA LYS A 138 14.12 -28.59 1.67
C LYS A 138 14.28 -28.19 0.20
N ASN A 139 15.32 -27.43 -0.15
CA ASN A 139 15.54 -26.88 -1.49
C ASN A 139 14.35 -26.07 -2.05
N LEU A 140 13.52 -25.50 -1.17
CA LEU A 140 12.43 -24.62 -1.56
C LEU A 140 12.98 -23.25 -1.97
N SER A 141 12.31 -22.60 -2.93
CA SER A 141 12.68 -21.26 -3.39
C SER A 141 12.71 -20.26 -2.22
N THR A 142 13.88 -19.69 -1.97
CA THR A 142 14.05 -18.51 -1.10
C THR A 142 14.41 -17.27 -1.90
N LEU A 143 14.01 -17.23 -3.18
CA LEU A 143 14.35 -16.13 -4.08
C LEU A 143 13.96 -14.80 -3.44
N ARG A 144 14.96 -13.97 -3.19
CA ARG A 144 14.75 -12.59 -2.78
C ARG A 144 14.53 -11.80 -4.05
N ARG A 145 13.41 -11.09 -4.17
CA ARG A 145 13.26 -10.07 -5.20
C ARG A 145 14.47 -9.13 -5.08
N GLN A 146 15.32 -9.08 -6.11
CA GLN A 146 16.57 -8.34 -6.04
C GLN A 146 16.24 -6.88 -5.71
N SER A 147 16.84 -6.35 -4.65
CA SER A 147 16.80 -4.91 -4.41
C SER A 147 17.54 -4.23 -5.55
N SER A 148 16.94 -3.23 -6.19
CA SER A 148 17.67 -2.29 -7.03
C SER A 148 18.91 -1.80 -6.26
N LYS A 149 20.09 -1.87 -6.87
CA LYS A 149 21.37 -1.38 -6.32
C LYS A 149 21.37 0.16 -6.26
N ARG A 150 20.46 0.76 -5.50
CA ARG A 150 20.55 2.19 -5.16
C ARG A 150 21.03 2.32 -3.73
N ASP A 151 21.99 3.22 -3.56
CA ASP A 151 22.57 3.58 -2.28
C ASP A 151 21.49 3.94 -1.26
N ARG A 152 21.80 3.70 0.01
CA ARG A 152 20.98 4.03 1.19
C ARG A 152 20.80 5.55 1.29
N GLN A 153 20.02 6.15 0.40
CA GLN A 153 19.51 7.49 0.57
C GLN A 153 18.47 7.46 1.69
N ARG A 154 18.67 8.28 2.72
CA ARG A 154 17.63 8.48 3.74
C ARG A 154 16.41 9.06 3.02
N PRO A 155 15.24 8.41 3.08
CA PRO A 155 14.05 8.97 2.45
C PRO A 155 13.74 10.32 3.09
N TRP A 156 13.53 11.32 2.26
CA TRP A 156 13.04 12.61 2.72
C TRP A 156 11.73 12.41 3.47
N ARG A 157 11.66 12.95 4.68
CA ARG A 157 10.56 12.74 5.61
C ARG A 157 10.20 14.03 6.34
N TYR A 158 8.97 14.48 6.18
CA TYR A 158 8.43 15.56 7.00
C TYR A 158 8.29 15.14 8.46
N PRO A 159 8.43 16.07 9.41
CA PRO A 159 8.41 15.73 10.82
C PRO A 159 7.03 15.33 11.34
N ARG A 160 5.93 15.81 10.75
CA ARG A 160 4.58 15.68 11.31
C ARG A 160 3.55 15.15 10.32
N ARG A 161 2.51 14.47 10.84
CA ARG A 161 1.37 13.95 10.04
C ARG A 161 0.74 15.03 9.16
N MET A 162 0.23 14.65 7.99
CA MET A 162 -0.46 15.49 7.00
C MET A 162 0.36 16.70 6.51
N GLN A 163 1.68 16.76 6.75
CA GLN A 163 2.50 17.85 6.19
C GLN A 163 2.76 17.60 4.72
N CYS A 164 3.00 16.35 4.37
CA CYS A 164 3.10 15.90 2.99
C CYS A 164 2.44 14.55 2.83
N VAL A 165 1.59 14.47 1.82
CA VAL A 165 1.00 13.22 1.36
C VAL A 165 1.60 12.90 0.00
N LEU A 166 2.05 11.67 -0.18
CA LEU A 166 2.54 11.15 -1.44
C LEU A 166 1.38 10.43 -2.14
N ALA A 167 1.13 10.75 -3.41
CA ALA A 167 0.21 10.02 -4.28
C ALA A 167 1.00 9.29 -5.36
N ASP A 168 0.81 7.97 -5.45
CA ASP A 168 1.50 7.10 -6.40
C ASP A 168 0.54 6.06 -7.00
N GLY A 169 0.80 5.71 -8.25
CA GLY A 169 0.03 4.77 -9.04
C GLY A 169 0.70 3.40 -9.08
N LYS A 170 -0.04 2.35 -8.73
CA LYS A 170 0.43 0.97 -8.81
C LYS A 170 -0.43 0.16 -9.77
N HIS A 171 0.15 -0.17 -10.92
CA HIS A 171 -0.47 -1.08 -11.88
C HIS A 171 -0.40 -2.54 -11.44
N PHE A 172 -1.48 -3.28 -11.67
CA PHE A 172 -1.58 -4.69 -11.33
C PHE A 172 -2.55 -5.46 -12.25
N ARG A 173 -2.59 -6.78 -12.07
CA ARG A 173 -3.52 -7.68 -12.74
C ARG A 173 -4.35 -8.43 -11.70
N ALA A 174 -5.64 -8.57 -11.93
CA ALA A 174 -6.56 -9.20 -11.00
C ALA A 174 -7.48 -10.21 -11.69
N GLY A 175 -7.84 -11.25 -10.94
CA GLY A 175 -8.80 -12.26 -11.34
C GLY A 175 -8.29 -13.26 -12.36
N SER A 176 -9.17 -14.18 -12.74
CA SER A 176 -8.94 -15.22 -13.76
C SER A 176 -8.58 -14.64 -15.13
N THR A 177 -9.22 -13.53 -15.52
CA THR A 177 -8.96 -12.85 -16.80
C THR A 177 -7.71 -11.95 -16.79
N ARG A 178 -7.03 -11.84 -15.65
CA ARG A 178 -5.85 -10.97 -15.45
C ARG A 178 -6.09 -9.52 -15.88
N ALA A 179 -7.27 -9.01 -15.55
CA ALA A 179 -7.72 -7.69 -15.94
C ALA A 179 -6.71 -6.63 -15.48
N LYS A 180 -6.28 -5.75 -16.40
CA LYS A 180 -5.35 -4.66 -16.08
C LYS A 180 -6.07 -3.59 -15.27
N ARG A 181 -5.47 -3.21 -14.15
CA ARG A 181 -6.01 -2.22 -13.21
C ARG A 181 -4.87 -1.36 -12.67
N VAL A 182 -5.25 -0.25 -12.05
CA VAL A 182 -4.35 0.60 -11.28
C VAL A 182 -5.01 0.98 -9.97
N THR A 183 -4.22 1.07 -8.90
CA THR A 183 -4.62 1.71 -7.66
C THR A 183 -3.81 2.98 -7.47
N ILE A 184 -4.47 4.09 -7.13
CA ILE A 184 -3.80 5.30 -6.65
C ILE A 184 -3.89 5.29 -5.13
N ILE A 185 -2.74 5.38 -4.47
CA ILE A 185 -2.64 5.32 -3.01
C ILE A 185 -2.11 6.63 -2.47
N TYR A 186 -2.71 7.09 -1.37
CA TYR A 186 -2.30 8.29 -0.66
C TYR A 186 -1.60 7.90 0.64
N LEU A 187 -0.30 8.17 0.72
CA LEU A 187 0.56 7.82 1.83
C LEU A 187 0.98 9.07 2.59
N ASP A 188 0.72 9.14 3.89
CA ASP A 188 1.30 10.16 4.74
C ASP A 188 2.82 9.96 4.83
N ASN A 189 3.60 10.97 4.43
CA ASN A 189 5.04 10.85 4.33
C ASN A 189 5.72 10.70 5.71
N ALA A 190 5.23 11.41 6.74
CA ALA A 190 5.84 11.41 8.06
C ALA A 190 5.66 10.07 8.79
N THR A 191 4.45 9.53 8.71
CA THR A 191 4.01 8.38 9.52
C THR A 191 3.91 7.09 8.72
N ARG A 192 4.08 7.15 7.39
CA ARG A 192 3.84 6.02 6.47
C ARG A 192 2.42 5.47 6.56
N PHE A 193 1.48 6.22 7.09
CA PHE A 193 0.08 5.80 7.18
C PHE A 193 -0.59 5.90 5.82
N ILE A 194 -1.20 4.82 5.34
CA ILE A 194 -2.03 4.86 4.13
C ILE A 194 -3.36 5.51 4.50
N LEU A 195 -3.61 6.69 3.92
CA LEU A 195 -4.78 7.51 4.18
C LEU A 195 -6.00 7.00 3.40
N GLY A 196 -5.78 6.46 2.21
CA GLY A 196 -6.83 5.92 1.35
C GLY A 196 -6.28 5.44 0.02
N ALA A 197 -7.12 4.68 -0.67
CA ALA A 197 -6.82 4.16 -2.01
C ALA A 197 -8.07 4.19 -2.90
N VAL A 198 -7.83 4.28 -4.21
CA VAL A 198 -8.87 4.21 -5.24
C VAL A 198 -8.41 3.36 -6.40
N VAL A 199 -9.30 2.52 -6.94
CA VAL A 199 -8.99 1.63 -8.07
C VAL A 199 -9.67 2.10 -9.35
N GLY A 200 -8.96 1.94 -10.46
CA GLY A 200 -9.46 2.25 -11.81
C GLY A 200 -8.83 1.37 -12.89
N THR A 201 -9.22 1.63 -14.13
CA THR A 201 -8.70 0.92 -15.32
C THR A 201 -7.40 1.53 -15.84
N ALA A 202 -7.18 2.83 -15.63
CA ALA A 202 -5.99 3.58 -15.98
C ALA A 202 -5.77 4.74 -15.02
N GLU A 203 -4.54 5.27 -14.97
CA GLU A 203 -4.25 6.49 -14.23
C GLU A 203 -4.93 7.66 -14.93
N SER A 204 -5.69 8.46 -14.17
CA SER A 204 -6.35 9.65 -14.70
C SER A 204 -6.50 10.70 -13.60
N ALA A 205 -6.60 11.96 -14.02
CA ALA A 205 -6.88 13.07 -13.11
C ALA A 205 -8.18 12.85 -12.33
N ALA A 206 -9.23 12.35 -12.98
CA ALA A 206 -10.51 12.04 -12.34
C ALA A 206 -10.36 11.00 -11.22
N LEU A 207 -9.59 9.92 -11.45
CA LEU A 207 -9.34 8.89 -10.44
C LEU A 207 -8.56 9.45 -9.25
N ALA A 208 -7.50 10.23 -9.52
CA ALA A 208 -6.71 10.86 -8.47
C ALA A 208 -7.54 11.89 -7.68
N LEU A 209 -8.33 12.73 -8.33
CA LEU A 209 -9.20 13.69 -7.66
C LEU A 209 -10.24 12.98 -6.78
N ARG A 210 -10.79 11.84 -7.23
CA ARG A 210 -11.68 10.99 -6.42
C ARG A 210 -11.00 10.52 -5.13
N GLY A 211 -9.77 10.03 -5.24
CA GLY A 211 -8.98 9.58 -4.08
C GLY A 211 -8.60 10.73 -3.16
N LEU A 212 -8.17 11.87 -3.72
CA LEU A 212 -7.84 13.07 -2.96
C LEU A 212 -9.04 13.59 -2.18
N ARG A 213 -10.21 13.71 -2.82
CA ARG A 213 -11.48 14.08 -2.16
C ARG A 213 -11.79 13.15 -0.99
N LYS A 214 -11.68 11.84 -1.20
CA LYS A 214 -11.90 10.81 -0.17
C LYS A 214 -10.97 11.00 1.04
N VAL A 215 -9.69 11.25 0.79
CA VAL A 215 -8.69 11.50 1.83
C VAL A 215 -8.98 12.78 2.60
N ILE A 216 -9.30 13.88 1.91
CA ILE A 216 -9.59 15.17 2.53
C ILE A 216 -10.82 15.09 3.42
N LEU A 217 -11.89 14.45 2.96
CA LEU A 217 -13.11 14.29 3.76
C LEU A 217 -12.90 13.42 5.00
N ARG A 218 -11.97 12.46 4.96
CA ARG A 218 -11.70 11.56 6.08
C ARG A 218 -10.67 12.12 7.08
N TRP A 219 -9.60 12.75 6.59
CA TRP A 219 -8.42 13.11 7.40
C TRP A 219 -8.13 14.61 7.44
N GLY A 220 -8.89 15.42 6.71
CA GLY A 220 -8.66 16.85 6.55
C GLY A 220 -7.61 17.18 5.48
N LEU A 221 -7.28 18.46 5.39
CA LEU A 221 -6.34 19.01 4.42
C LEU A 221 -4.89 18.70 4.80
N MET A 222 -4.11 18.29 3.80
CA MET A 222 -2.66 18.26 3.90
C MET A 222 -2.05 19.66 3.70
N SER A 223 -0.79 19.87 4.09
CA SER A 223 -0.05 21.08 3.70
C SER A 223 0.54 20.99 2.30
N CYS A 224 0.93 19.78 1.90
CA CYS A 224 1.52 19.51 0.60
C CYS A 224 1.04 18.16 0.07
N LEU A 225 0.73 18.11 -1.21
CA LEU A 225 0.50 16.89 -1.97
C LEU A 225 1.62 16.74 -2.99
N TYR A 226 2.35 15.64 -2.90
CA TYR A 226 3.37 15.25 -3.87
C TYR A 226 2.80 14.17 -4.79
N VAL A 227 2.85 14.38 -6.10
CA VAL A 227 2.26 13.49 -7.09
C VAL A 227 3.32 12.99 -8.07
N ASP A 228 3.43 11.66 -8.21
CA ASP A 228 4.26 10.99 -9.23
C ASP A 228 3.35 10.16 -10.14
N LEU A 229 2.52 10.83 -10.95
CA LEU A 229 1.50 10.20 -11.81
C LEU A 229 1.62 10.68 -13.27
N GLY A 230 1.32 9.79 -14.22
CA GLY A 230 1.61 9.99 -15.64
C GLY A 230 0.57 10.77 -16.46
N PHE A 231 -0.28 11.61 -15.85
CA PHE A 231 -1.38 12.32 -16.53
C PHE A 231 -1.31 13.85 -16.38
N ASP A 232 -2.20 14.58 -17.08
CA ASP A 232 -2.33 16.03 -16.93
C ASP A 232 -2.84 16.41 -15.53
N ASN A 233 -1.98 17.08 -14.77
CA ASN A 233 -2.19 17.43 -13.38
C ASN A 233 -2.87 18.80 -13.17
N ASN A 234 -3.30 19.48 -14.24
CA ASN A 234 -3.92 20.80 -14.16
C ASN A 234 -5.15 20.84 -13.23
N ASP A 235 -6.04 19.84 -13.32
CA ASP A 235 -7.24 19.79 -12.46
C ASP A 235 -6.87 19.52 -10.99
N MET A 236 -5.81 18.76 -10.73
CA MET A 236 -5.28 18.59 -9.37
C MET A 236 -4.67 19.86 -8.81
N ALA A 237 -3.92 20.61 -9.64
CA ALA A 237 -3.37 21.90 -9.25
C ALA A 237 -4.48 22.92 -8.95
N ARG A 238 -5.58 22.92 -9.72
CA ARG A 238 -6.77 23.75 -9.45
C ARG A 238 -7.42 23.40 -8.11
N ALA A 239 -7.65 22.12 -7.84
CA ALA A 239 -8.21 21.68 -6.56
C ALA A 239 -7.31 22.06 -5.38
N ALA A 240 -5.99 21.95 -5.56
CA ALA A 240 -5.01 22.36 -4.56
C ALA A 240 -5.02 23.86 -4.26
N ALA A 241 -5.09 24.68 -5.31
CA ALA A 241 -5.22 26.14 -5.18
C ALA A 241 -6.53 26.53 -4.48
N ALA A 242 -7.64 25.87 -4.83
CA ALA A 242 -8.96 26.15 -4.23
C ALA A 242 -9.04 25.74 -2.75
N LEU A 243 -8.28 24.72 -2.32
CA LEU A 243 -8.26 24.21 -0.95
C LEU A 243 -7.05 24.66 -0.12
N ASP A 244 -6.23 25.56 -0.67
CA ASP A 244 -5.07 26.15 -0.02
C ASP A 244 -4.08 25.12 0.56
N PHE A 245 -3.55 24.28 -0.34
CA PHE A 245 -2.40 23.42 -0.06
C PHE A 245 -1.41 23.38 -1.23
N ALA A 246 -0.14 23.12 -0.94
CA ALA A 246 0.90 23.08 -1.95
C ALA A 246 0.78 21.82 -2.84
N PHE A 247 0.87 22.00 -4.15
CA PHE A 247 0.88 20.91 -5.12
C PHE A 247 2.28 20.77 -5.73
N ILE A 248 2.93 19.62 -5.51
CA ILE A 248 4.28 19.35 -5.99
C ILE A 248 4.24 18.21 -7.01
N LEU A 249 4.73 18.49 -8.21
CA LEU A 249 4.94 17.49 -9.25
C LEU A 249 6.28 16.78 -9.03
N GLY A 250 6.25 15.46 -9.04
CA GLY A 250 7.46 14.66 -9.06
C GLY A 250 8.23 14.90 -10.36
N THR A 251 9.45 15.41 -10.25
CA THR A 251 10.37 15.51 -11.39
C THR A 251 11.47 14.44 -11.26
N LYS A 252 12.15 14.14 -12.38
CA LYS A 252 13.33 13.24 -12.37
C LYS A 252 14.43 13.68 -11.37
N ALA A 253 14.41 14.94 -10.91
CA ALA A 253 15.40 15.54 -10.03
C ALA A 253 15.12 15.41 -8.52
N TYR A 254 13.99 14.83 -8.09
CA TYR A 254 13.66 14.62 -6.67
C TYR A 254 13.64 13.12 -6.28
N PRO A 255 14.81 12.46 -6.23
CA PRO A 255 14.92 11.02 -5.92
C PRO A 255 14.57 10.68 -4.46
N GLU A 256 14.63 11.64 -3.54
CA GLU A 256 14.57 11.40 -2.09
C GLU A 256 13.17 10.97 -1.59
N GLY A 257 12.11 11.35 -2.31
CA GLY A 257 10.73 10.94 -2.02
C GLY A 257 10.37 9.54 -2.51
N ARG A 258 11.14 8.98 -3.46
CA ARG A 258 10.83 7.69 -4.11
C ARG A 258 11.07 6.50 -3.21
N GLY A 259 12.05 6.54 -2.31
CA GLY A 259 12.38 5.39 -1.46
C GLY A 259 11.20 4.89 -0.61
N ALA A 260 10.34 5.81 -0.16
CA ALA A 260 9.13 5.46 0.57
C ALA A 260 8.07 4.79 -0.32
N LEU A 261 7.84 5.34 -1.51
CA LEU A 261 6.91 4.79 -2.50
C LEU A 261 7.41 3.44 -3.04
N GLU A 262 8.70 3.29 -3.33
CA GLU A 262 9.32 2.02 -3.71
C GLU A 262 9.17 0.95 -2.62
N ARG A 263 9.36 1.31 -1.34
CA ARG A 263 9.12 0.42 -0.19
C ARG A 263 7.65 0.01 -0.11
N LEU A 264 6.72 0.96 -0.25
CA LEU A 264 5.29 0.71 -0.26
C LEU A 264 4.89 -0.21 -1.43
N ASN A 265 5.33 0.09 -2.65
CA ASN A 265 5.06 -0.69 -3.85
C ASN A 265 5.53 -2.14 -3.73
N ARG A 266 6.70 -2.35 -3.10
CA ARG A 266 7.15 -3.70 -2.79
C ARG A 266 6.24 -4.40 -1.77
N THR A 267 5.79 -3.68 -0.75
CA THR A 267 4.91 -4.23 0.28
C THR A 267 3.55 -4.61 -0.29
N ILE A 268 2.99 -3.78 -1.17
CA ILE A 268 1.76 -4.09 -1.92
C ILE A 268 1.93 -5.35 -2.76
N ASP A 269 3.05 -5.47 -3.49
CA ASP A 269 3.31 -6.68 -4.28
C ASP A 269 3.40 -7.94 -3.42
N GLU A 270 4.09 -7.85 -2.28
CA GLU A 270 4.37 -9.00 -1.40
C GLU A 270 3.17 -9.45 -0.57
N GLN A 271 2.30 -8.52 -0.16
CA GLN A 271 1.19 -8.79 0.76
C GLN A 271 -0.15 -8.88 0.07
N LEU A 272 -0.35 -8.07 -0.96
CA LEU A 272 -1.65 -7.93 -1.60
C LEU A 272 -1.65 -8.64 -2.94
N LEU A 273 -0.76 -8.26 -3.86
CA LEU A 273 -0.87 -8.63 -5.27
C LEU A 273 -0.27 -10.00 -5.62
N CYS A 274 0.53 -10.61 -4.73
CA CYS A 274 1.23 -11.86 -5.03
C CYS A 274 0.29 -13.00 -5.46
N GLY A 275 -0.93 -13.04 -4.92
CA GLY A 275 -1.93 -14.07 -5.23
C GLY A 275 -3.10 -13.59 -6.10
N TRP A 276 -3.01 -12.42 -6.74
CA TRP A 276 -4.13 -11.83 -7.49
C TRP A 276 -4.24 -12.29 -8.95
N PRO A 277 -3.16 -12.36 -9.73
CA PRO A 277 -3.22 -12.83 -11.11
C PRO A 277 -3.63 -14.30 -11.18
N ASN A 278 -4.51 -14.64 -12.12
CA ASN A 278 -5.00 -16.01 -12.36
C ASN A 278 -5.83 -16.61 -11.21
N ASN A 279 -6.24 -15.82 -10.22
CA ASN A 279 -7.00 -16.32 -9.07
C ASN A 279 -8.51 -16.10 -9.28
N PRO A 280 -9.33 -17.16 -9.41
CA PRO A 280 -10.77 -17.04 -9.66
C PRO A 280 -11.54 -16.45 -8.47
N ALA A 281 -10.98 -16.47 -7.25
CA ALA A 281 -11.60 -15.85 -6.07
C ALA A 281 -11.43 -14.32 -6.01
N ILE A 282 -10.67 -13.74 -6.94
CA ILE A 282 -10.48 -12.30 -7.05
C ILE A 282 -11.42 -11.74 -8.11
N ASP A 283 -12.48 -11.08 -7.65
CA ASP A 283 -13.37 -10.30 -8.51
C ASP A 283 -12.60 -9.11 -9.11
N PRO A 284 -12.48 -9.01 -10.45
CA PRO A 284 -11.78 -7.92 -11.11
C PRO A 284 -12.60 -6.62 -11.21
N ASP A 285 -13.80 -6.56 -10.63
CA ASP A 285 -14.59 -5.33 -10.51
C ASP A 285 -13.85 -4.24 -9.72
N LEU A 286 -14.00 -2.98 -10.16
CA LEU A 286 -13.25 -1.85 -9.60
C LEU A 286 -13.57 -1.62 -8.12
N LEU A 287 -14.84 -1.72 -7.74
CA LEU A 287 -15.26 -1.46 -6.37
C LEU A 287 -14.87 -2.62 -5.44
N ALA A 288 -14.99 -3.86 -5.92
CA ALA A 288 -14.53 -5.04 -5.18
C ALA A 288 -13.03 -4.97 -4.88
N LEU A 289 -12.22 -4.61 -5.89
CA LEU A 289 -10.78 -4.43 -5.73
C LEU A 289 -10.45 -3.26 -4.80
N GLU A 290 -11.12 -2.12 -4.95
CA GLU A 290 -10.92 -0.95 -4.06
C GLU A 290 -11.16 -1.33 -2.60
N ARG A 291 -12.26 -2.02 -2.30
CA ARG A 291 -12.56 -2.50 -0.94
C ARG A 291 -11.47 -3.42 -0.40
N ARG A 292 -10.93 -4.33 -1.22
CA ARG A 292 -9.80 -5.19 -0.82
C ARG A 292 -8.53 -4.40 -0.52
N VAL A 293 -8.17 -3.42 -1.37
CA VAL A 293 -6.99 -2.56 -1.14
C VAL A 293 -7.17 -1.77 0.15
N GLU A 294 -8.34 -1.17 0.36
CA GLU A 294 -8.61 -0.37 1.56
C GLU A 294 -8.64 -1.21 2.82
N HIS A 295 -9.27 -2.38 2.78
CA HIS A 295 -9.26 -3.30 3.92
C HIS A 295 -7.84 -3.72 4.30
N TRP A 296 -7.00 -4.08 3.32
CA TRP A 296 -5.59 -4.37 3.58
C TRP A 296 -4.85 -3.16 4.16
N ALA A 297 -5.07 -1.96 3.62
CA ALA A 297 -4.43 -0.75 4.10
C ALA A 297 -4.80 -0.45 5.56
N HIS A 298 -6.09 -0.46 5.88
CA HIS A 298 -6.62 -0.10 7.20
C HIS A 298 -6.38 -1.17 8.25
N GLU A 299 -6.70 -2.43 7.96
CA GLU A 299 -6.71 -3.49 8.97
C GLU A 299 -5.36 -4.19 9.13
N GLN A 300 -4.48 -4.12 8.11
CA GLN A 300 -3.22 -4.88 8.12
C GLN A 300 -2.00 -3.97 8.04
N TYR A 301 -1.82 -3.24 6.94
CA TYR A 301 -0.61 -2.47 6.70
C TYR A 301 -0.41 -1.40 7.78
N ASN A 302 -1.45 -0.60 8.07
CA ASN A 302 -1.35 0.49 9.03
C ASN A 302 -1.10 0.02 10.48
N HIS A 303 -1.39 -1.24 10.80
CA HIS A 303 -1.15 -1.85 12.11
C HIS A 303 0.09 -2.76 12.15
N THR A 304 0.85 -2.86 11.05
CA THR A 304 2.07 -3.65 11.01
C THR A 304 3.28 -2.81 11.43
N PRO A 305 4.12 -3.29 12.38
CA PRO A 305 5.36 -2.62 12.77
C PRO A 305 6.26 -2.28 11.58
N HIS A 306 6.72 -1.03 11.49
CA HIS A 306 7.44 -0.54 10.32
C HIS A 306 8.90 -0.14 10.66
N GLU A 307 9.88 -0.78 10.02
CA GLU A 307 11.32 -0.52 10.26
C GLU A 307 11.70 0.96 10.08
N GLY A 308 11.13 1.63 9.06
CA GLY A 308 11.36 3.05 8.81
C GLY A 308 10.79 4.00 9.87
N LEU A 309 10.02 3.47 10.83
CA LEU A 309 9.43 4.19 11.96
C LEU A 309 10.00 3.72 13.31
N GLY A 310 11.07 2.93 13.32
CA GLY A 310 11.61 2.37 14.55
C GLY A 310 10.71 1.30 15.16
N MET A 311 9.99 0.54 14.33
CA MET A 311 9.02 -0.50 14.71
C MET A 311 7.70 0.00 15.31
N ASP A 312 7.48 1.31 15.42
CA ASP A 312 6.11 1.83 15.56
C ASP A 312 5.25 1.38 14.36
N THR A 313 3.95 1.21 14.59
CA THR A 313 2.99 1.05 13.50
C THR A 313 2.68 2.40 12.86
N PRO A 314 2.37 2.46 11.55
CA PRO A 314 1.91 3.69 10.91
C PRO A 314 0.71 4.32 11.62
N ALA A 315 -0.26 3.51 12.07
CA ALA A 315 -1.44 3.96 12.79
C ALA A 315 -1.09 4.62 14.13
N ASP A 316 -0.24 4.00 14.94
CA ASP A 316 0.19 4.56 16.21
C ASP A 316 0.90 5.89 16.02
N ARG A 317 1.81 5.95 15.03
CA ARG A 317 2.55 7.18 14.73
C ARG A 317 1.63 8.30 14.25
N PHE A 318 0.64 7.98 13.42
CA PHE A 318 -0.34 8.96 12.92
C PHE A 318 -1.25 9.49 14.02
N HIS A 319 -1.79 8.63 14.88
CA HIS A 319 -2.75 9.05 15.91
C HIS A 319 -2.08 9.71 17.12
N ARG A 320 -0.83 9.33 17.46
CA ARG A 320 -0.05 9.93 18.56
C ARG A 320 0.52 11.31 18.22
N ASP A 321 0.63 11.66 16.94
CA ASP A 321 1.15 12.96 16.53
C ASP A 321 0.20 14.10 16.97
N SER A 322 0.73 15.05 17.74
CA SER A 322 -0.05 16.17 18.30
C SER A 322 -0.41 17.28 17.30
N ARG A 323 -0.08 17.14 16.00
CA ARG A 323 -0.37 18.18 15.01
C ARG A 323 -1.87 18.22 14.75
N ALA A 324 -2.49 19.37 14.96
CA ALA A 324 -3.90 19.57 14.66
C ALA A 324 -4.19 19.31 13.17
N LEU A 325 -5.26 18.58 12.88
CA LEU A 325 -5.75 18.35 11.52
C LEU A 325 -6.50 19.60 11.04
N ARG A 326 -6.27 20.00 9.78
CA ARG A 326 -6.99 21.09 9.12
C ARG A 326 -8.29 20.55 8.53
N ILE A 327 -9.37 20.52 9.31
CA ILE A 327 -10.66 19.99 8.84
C ILE A 327 -11.38 21.05 7.99
N PRO A 328 -11.85 20.72 6.78
CA PRO A 328 -12.68 21.62 5.98
C PRO A 328 -13.98 22.00 6.72
N GLN A 329 -14.46 23.22 6.48
CA GLN A 329 -15.69 23.72 7.13
C GLN A 329 -16.93 22.90 6.78
N SER A 330 -17.03 22.43 5.53
CA SER A 330 -18.14 21.58 5.09
C SER A 330 -17.74 20.72 3.89
N GLN A 331 -18.47 19.63 3.68
CA GLN A 331 -18.32 18.81 2.47
C GLN A 331 -18.63 19.61 1.20
N THR A 332 -19.58 20.55 1.24
CA THR A 332 -19.94 21.40 0.09
C THR A 332 -18.74 22.25 -0.36
N ILE A 333 -17.98 22.84 0.57
CA ILE A 333 -16.78 23.62 0.23
C ILE A 333 -15.73 22.74 -0.44
N VAL A 334 -15.56 21.51 0.06
CA VAL A 334 -14.67 20.53 -0.58
C VAL A 334 -15.15 20.24 -1.99
N ASP A 335 -16.43 19.93 -2.17
CA ASP A 335 -17.02 19.56 -3.46
C ASP A 335 -16.91 20.69 -4.49
N GLU A 336 -17.11 21.94 -4.07
CA GLU A 336 -16.94 23.13 -4.93
C GLU A 336 -15.50 23.32 -5.39
N ALA A 337 -14.51 22.96 -4.56
CA ALA A 337 -13.11 23.03 -4.98
C ALA A 337 -12.75 22.01 -6.09
N PHE A 338 -13.58 20.98 -6.29
CA PHE A 338 -13.45 20.05 -7.43
C PHE A 338 -14.25 20.50 -8.66
N VAL A 339 -14.73 21.74 -8.68
CA VAL A 339 -15.42 22.34 -9.84
C VAL A 339 -14.56 23.43 -10.45
N THR A 340 -14.36 23.35 -11.76
CA THR A 340 -13.71 24.41 -12.54
C THR A 340 -14.74 25.09 -13.44
N SER A 341 -14.48 26.32 -13.87
CA SER A 341 -15.36 27.07 -14.75
C SER A 341 -14.64 27.66 -15.95
N PHE A 342 -15.35 27.75 -17.07
CA PHE A 342 -14.90 28.47 -18.26
C PHE A 342 -16.09 29.11 -18.97
N THR A 343 -15.86 30.19 -19.71
CA THR A 343 -16.95 30.90 -20.40
C THR A 343 -17.23 30.31 -21.76
N ARG A 344 -18.51 30.27 -22.15
CA ARG A 344 -18.95 29.96 -23.51
C ARG A 344 -20.12 30.85 -23.91
N LYS A 345 -20.14 31.25 -25.18
CA LYS A 345 -21.27 31.97 -25.77
C LYS A 345 -22.35 30.98 -26.16
N VAL A 346 -23.56 31.20 -25.65
CA VAL A 346 -24.75 30.42 -25.98
C VAL A 346 -25.23 30.81 -27.38
N THR A 347 -25.42 29.82 -28.24
CA THR A 347 -25.94 30.05 -29.59
C THR A 347 -27.41 30.49 -29.56
N ASN A 348 -27.91 30.99 -30.69
CA ASN A 348 -29.33 31.32 -30.84
C ASN A 348 -30.26 30.10 -30.68
N HIS A 349 -29.71 28.90 -30.72
CA HIS A 349 -30.40 27.62 -30.49
C HIS A 349 -30.32 27.15 -29.03
N ASN A 350 -29.95 28.00 -28.07
CA ASN A 350 -29.77 27.63 -26.65
C ASN A 350 -28.81 26.45 -26.44
N CYS A 351 -27.75 26.39 -27.25
CA CYS A 351 -26.74 25.35 -27.13
C CYS A 351 -25.34 25.94 -27.03
N VAL A 352 -24.41 25.22 -26.40
CA VAL A 352 -22.98 25.54 -26.37
C VAL A 352 -22.16 24.36 -26.91
N SER A 353 -21.09 24.65 -27.65
CA SER A 353 -20.16 23.61 -28.13
C SER A 353 -19.00 23.45 -27.17
N ILE A 354 -18.78 22.22 -26.69
CA ILE A 354 -17.73 21.86 -25.73
C ILE A 354 -17.15 20.52 -26.17
N GLY A 355 -15.87 20.50 -26.53
CA GLY A 355 -15.19 19.27 -26.96
C GLY A 355 -15.84 18.64 -28.20
N ALA A 356 -16.25 19.46 -29.17
CA ALA A 356 -16.98 19.05 -30.38
C ALA A 356 -18.38 18.44 -30.13
N VAL A 357 -18.90 18.49 -28.91
CA VAL A 357 -20.26 18.08 -28.56
C VAL A 357 -21.10 19.30 -28.24
N TRP A 358 -22.33 19.33 -28.75
CA TRP A 358 -23.31 20.36 -28.39
C TRP A 358 -24.02 19.99 -27.10
N TRP A 359 -24.22 20.99 -26.23
CA TRP A 359 -24.90 20.83 -24.95
C TRP A 359 -26.08 21.80 -24.84
N GLU A 360 -27.22 21.30 -24.39
CA GLU A 360 -28.43 22.09 -24.19
C GLU A 360 -28.32 22.97 -22.94
N ILE A 361 -28.63 24.26 -23.12
CA ILE A 361 -28.70 25.27 -22.06
C ILE A 361 -30.17 25.56 -21.74
N PRO A 362 -30.52 25.77 -20.46
CA PRO A 362 -31.85 26.25 -20.08
C PRO A 362 -32.27 27.47 -20.91
N LEU A 363 -33.56 27.53 -21.24
CA LEU A 363 -34.09 28.61 -22.07
C LEU A 363 -33.94 29.96 -21.36
N GLY A 364 -33.69 31.02 -22.14
CA GLY A 364 -33.54 32.40 -21.63
C GLY A 364 -32.13 32.97 -21.76
N HIS A 365 -31.15 32.15 -22.14
CA HIS A 365 -29.74 32.54 -22.21
C HIS A 365 -29.21 32.74 -23.64
N ARG A 366 -30.09 32.92 -24.64
CA ARG A 366 -29.67 33.04 -26.06
C ARG A 366 -28.73 34.23 -26.27
N GLY A 367 -27.59 33.98 -26.89
CA GLY A 367 -26.59 35.02 -27.20
C GLY A 367 -25.75 35.46 -25.99
N GLU A 368 -26.07 35.01 -24.78
CA GLU A 368 -25.35 35.33 -23.55
C GLU A 368 -24.02 34.58 -23.49
N THR A 369 -23.00 35.21 -22.89
CA THR A 369 -21.77 34.52 -22.49
C THR A 369 -21.91 34.06 -21.06
N MET A 370 -21.99 32.74 -20.85
CA MET A 370 -22.20 32.16 -19.53
C MET A 370 -20.97 31.41 -19.02
N ASN A 371 -20.86 31.31 -17.70
CA ASN A 371 -19.95 30.38 -17.05
C ASN A 371 -20.50 28.95 -17.13
N ILE A 372 -19.71 28.06 -17.71
CA ILE A 372 -19.93 26.63 -17.69
C ILE A 372 -19.06 26.04 -16.60
N PHE A 373 -19.67 25.33 -15.67
CA PHE A 373 -19.01 24.63 -14.58
C PHE A 373 -18.80 23.16 -14.96
N ARG A 374 -17.59 22.66 -14.75
CA ARG A 374 -17.23 21.26 -14.95
C ARG A 374 -16.78 20.66 -13.62
N ASN A 375 -17.46 19.60 -13.19
CA ASN A 375 -16.96 18.77 -12.10
C ASN A 375 -15.72 18.00 -12.60
N MET A 376 -14.57 18.22 -11.97
CA MET A 376 -13.28 17.66 -12.40
C MET A 376 -13.16 16.15 -12.12
N ILE A 377 -14.03 15.57 -11.29
CA ILE A 377 -14.08 14.12 -11.01
C ILE A 377 -15.02 13.41 -11.98
N SER A 378 -16.28 13.85 -12.10
CA SER A 378 -17.28 13.17 -12.92
C SER A 378 -17.31 13.62 -14.38
N GLY A 379 -16.71 14.77 -14.69
CA GLY A 379 -16.84 15.43 -16.00
C GLY A 379 -18.19 16.08 -16.25
N GLN A 380 -19.13 16.00 -15.29
CA GLN A 380 -20.47 16.58 -15.43
C GLN A 380 -20.39 18.09 -15.63
N LEU A 381 -21.09 18.58 -16.65
CA LEU A 381 -21.21 19.99 -16.95
C LEU A 381 -22.49 20.57 -16.35
N SER A 382 -22.42 21.83 -15.94
CA SER A 382 -23.56 22.57 -15.38
C SER A 382 -23.44 24.06 -15.62
N VAL A 383 -24.55 24.78 -15.47
CA VAL A 383 -24.63 26.23 -15.58
C VAL A 383 -25.43 26.81 -14.41
N LEU A 384 -25.23 28.08 -14.10
CA LEU A 384 -26.08 28.78 -13.15
C LEU A 384 -27.35 29.24 -13.86
N HIS A 385 -28.51 28.78 -13.43
CA HIS A 385 -29.82 29.18 -13.93
C HIS A 385 -30.73 29.53 -12.75
N LYS A 386 -31.25 30.77 -12.73
CA LYS A 386 -32.09 31.28 -11.63
C LYS A 386 -31.46 31.10 -10.24
N GLY A 387 -30.15 31.34 -10.14
CA GLY A 387 -29.40 31.18 -8.89
C GLY A 387 -29.06 29.74 -8.49
N LEU A 388 -29.48 28.73 -9.26
CA LEU A 388 -29.21 27.32 -8.98
C LEU A 388 -28.27 26.72 -10.03
N ARG A 389 -27.37 25.82 -9.60
CA ARG A 389 -26.49 25.09 -10.52
C ARG A 389 -27.25 23.92 -11.14
N ALA A 390 -27.58 24.04 -12.42
CA ALA A 390 -28.32 23.04 -13.18
C ALA A 390 -27.39 22.24 -14.10
N SER A 391 -27.42 20.91 -14.02
CA SER A 391 -26.69 20.03 -14.94
C SER A 391 -27.22 20.16 -16.37
N ILE A 392 -26.31 20.22 -17.34
CA ILE A 392 -26.64 20.26 -18.77
C ILE A 392 -26.39 18.91 -19.41
N LYS A 393 -27.10 18.62 -20.51
CA LYS A 393 -27.05 17.34 -21.23
C LYS A 393 -26.60 17.55 -22.68
N PRO A 394 -25.99 16.54 -23.32
CA PRO A 394 -25.71 16.59 -24.75
C PRO A 394 -27.00 16.85 -25.53
N THR A 395 -26.89 17.69 -26.55
CA THR A 395 -27.99 18.08 -27.43
C THR A 395 -28.42 16.90 -28.28
N ASP A 396 -29.72 16.58 -28.26
CA ASP A 396 -30.31 15.64 -29.20
C ASP A 396 -30.53 16.36 -30.53
N LEU A 397 -29.57 16.25 -31.43
CA LEU A 397 -29.60 16.91 -32.74
C LEU A 397 -30.79 16.46 -33.59
N THR A 398 -31.20 15.19 -33.46
CA THR A 398 -32.38 14.63 -34.11
C THR A 398 -33.66 15.25 -33.57
N ARG A 399 -33.85 15.29 -32.25
CA ARG A 399 -35.03 15.92 -31.63
C ARG A 399 -35.10 17.42 -31.94
N ASN A 400 -33.98 18.14 -31.88
CA ASN A 400 -33.95 19.58 -32.17
C ASN A 400 -34.13 19.94 -33.64
N ALA A 401 -33.89 19.00 -34.57
CA ALA A 401 -34.23 19.20 -35.98
C ALA A 401 -35.76 19.22 -36.21
N PHE A 402 -36.53 18.47 -35.41
CA PHE A 402 -37.99 18.36 -35.53
C PHE A 402 -38.76 19.26 -34.56
N GLU A 403 -38.21 19.55 -33.37
CA GLU A 403 -38.84 20.43 -32.39
C GLU A 403 -38.35 21.88 -32.53
N ARG A 404 -39.17 22.73 -33.15
CA ARG A 404 -39.06 24.20 -32.94
C ARG A 404 -39.60 24.54 -31.55
N ALA A 405 -38.87 24.16 -30.50
CA ALA A 405 -39.23 24.49 -29.13
C ALA A 405 -39.25 26.03 -28.95
N LYS A 406 -40.46 26.61 -28.98
CA LYS A 406 -40.69 27.98 -28.50
C LYS A 406 -40.50 27.98 -26.99
N ALA A 407 -39.90 29.04 -26.45
CA ALA A 407 -39.93 29.27 -25.02
C ALA A 407 -41.38 29.15 -24.52
N PRO A 408 -41.65 28.39 -23.44
CA PRO A 408 -43.00 28.32 -22.91
C PRO A 408 -43.42 29.75 -22.60
N LYS A 409 -44.60 30.15 -23.12
CA LYS A 409 -45.25 31.36 -22.66
C LYS A 409 -45.35 31.24 -21.14
N THR A 410 -44.90 32.26 -20.42
CA THR A 410 -45.05 32.38 -18.97
C THR A 410 -46.54 32.45 -18.64
N ASN A 411 -47.19 31.29 -18.59
CA ASN A 411 -48.47 31.17 -17.90
C ASN A 411 -48.15 31.25 -16.41
N LYS A 412 -48.68 32.28 -15.74
CA LYS A 412 -48.77 32.29 -14.27
C LYS A 412 -49.33 30.93 -13.85
N PRO A 413 -48.65 30.17 -12.97
CA PRO A 413 -49.18 28.90 -12.53
C PRO A 413 -50.51 29.17 -11.82
N SER A 414 -51.59 28.53 -12.28
CA SER A 414 -52.76 28.37 -11.42
C SER A 414 -52.30 27.52 -10.24
N ALA A 415 -52.47 28.04 -9.04
CA ALA A 415 -52.14 27.33 -7.82
C ALA A 415 -53.10 26.14 -7.68
N SER A 416 -52.76 24.99 -8.25
CA SER A 416 -53.30 23.73 -7.77
C SER A 416 -52.62 23.43 -6.44
N LYS A 417 -53.42 23.30 -5.37
CA LYS A 417 -52.90 22.89 -4.06
C LYS A 417 -52.07 21.60 -4.24
N PRO A 418 -50.85 21.52 -3.69
CA PRO A 418 -50.05 20.31 -3.78
C PRO A 418 -50.84 19.14 -3.19
N ARG A 419 -50.72 17.95 -3.82
CA ARG A 419 -51.35 16.73 -3.31
C ARG A 419 -50.58 16.29 -2.07
N THR A 420 -51.21 16.40 -0.91
CA THR A 420 -50.69 15.89 0.36
C THR A 420 -50.76 14.37 0.36
N THR A 421 -49.66 13.69 0.64
CA THR A 421 -49.61 12.23 0.78
C THR A 421 -49.85 11.82 2.24
N ALA A 422 -50.17 10.54 2.47
CA ALA A 422 -50.32 10.02 3.84
C ALA A 422 -49.02 10.14 4.67
N ALA A 423 -47.86 10.16 4.02
CA ALA A 423 -46.57 10.38 4.67
C ALA A 423 -46.40 11.84 5.13
N ASP A 424 -46.85 12.81 4.31
CA ASP A 424 -46.81 14.23 4.67
C ASP A 424 -47.71 14.53 5.87
N ILE A 425 -48.92 13.93 5.90
CA ILE A 425 -49.85 14.07 7.04
C ILE A 425 -49.25 13.47 8.33
N ALA A 426 -48.58 12.32 8.24
CA ALA A 426 -47.94 11.71 9.41
C ALA A 426 -46.76 12.56 9.91
N TRP A 427 -45.97 13.13 9.00
CA TRP A 427 -44.86 14.01 9.33
C TRP A 427 -45.33 15.29 10.04
N ASP A 428 -46.37 15.96 9.52
CA ASP A 428 -46.91 17.19 10.10
C ASP A 428 -47.58 16.96 11.47
N ARG A 429 -48.20 15.79 11.67
CA ARG A 429 -48.74 15.40 12.99
C ARG A 429 -47.63 15.19 14.02
N ASP A 430 -46.55 14.54 13.62
CA ASP A 430 -45.46 14.17 14.53
C ASP A 430 -44.47 15.34 14.70
N ASN A 431 -44.51 16.36 13.83
CA ASN A 431 -43.69 17.57 13.85
C ASN A 431 -44.54 18.82 13.56
N PRO A 432 -45.50 19.18 14.44
CA PRO A 432 -46.30 20.36 14.22
C PRO A 432 -45.40 21.61 14.18
N PRO A 433 -45.68 22.59 13.31
CA PRO A 433 -44.91 23.82 13.27
C PRO A 433 -44.98 24.51 14.63
N LEU A 434 -43.84 25.06 15.08
CA LEU A 434 -43.72 25.75 16.37
C LEU A 434 -44.56 27.02 16.47
N VAL A 435 -45.10 27.47 15.33
CA VAL A 435 -45.75 28.75 15.14
C VAL A 435 -46.99 28.52 14.27
N ASP A 436 -48.11 29.13 14.60
CA ASP A 436 -49.32 29.09 13.78
C ASP A 436 -49.16 29.90 12.47
N ASP A 437 -50.14 29.79 11.57
CA ASP A 437 -50.13 30.47 10.27
C ASP A 437 -50.10 32.02 10.40
N ASP A 438 -50.38 32.55 11.60
CA ASP A 438 -50.37 33.98 11.95
C ASP A 438 -49.09 34.41 12.69
N GLY A 439 -48.15 33.50 12.95
CA GLY A 439 -46.86 33.82 13.55
C GLY A 439 -46.81 33.76 15.10
N ASN A 440 -47.82 33.18 15.75
CA ASN A 440 -47.84 33.00 17.22
C ASN A 440 -47.29 31.63 17.64
N TYR A 441 -46.51 31.60 18.71
CA TYR A 441 -46.11 30.34 19.35
C TYR A 441 -47.31 29.73 20.07
N TYR A 442 -47.45 28.40 20.00
CA TYR A 442 -48.42 27.69 20.82
C TYR A 442 -48.02 27.81 22.29
N ASP A 443 -48.91 28.36 23.13
CA ASP A 443 -48.68 28.45 24.57
C ASP A 443 -48.46 27.06 25.16
N ALA A 444 -47.29 26.85 25.76
CA ALA A 444 -46.95 25.64 26.47
C ALA A 444 -47.71 25.61 27.80
N GLY A 445 -48.82 24.88 27.83
CA GLY A 445 -49.52 24.47 29.05
C GLY A 445 -48.83 23.30 29.74
#